data_AF-A0A1L9N9V0-F1
#
_entry.id   AF-A0A1L9N9V0-F1
#
_cell.length_a   1.000
_cell.length_b   1.000
_cell.length_c   1.000
_cell.angle_alpha   90.00
_cell.angle_beta   90.00
_cell.angle_gamma   90.00
#
_symmetry.space_group_name_H-M   'P 1'
#
loop_
_entity.id
_entity.type
_entity.pdbx_description
1 polymer ?
#
loop_
_entity_poly.entity_id
_entity_poly.type
_entity_poly.pdbx_seq_one_letter_code
_entity_poly.pdbx_strand_id
1 'polypeptide(L)'
;MSLSFSSDVALNATEAAVFLSERDVAGQIPINFVSTSAVSLRAACFGDNVYDRDAAGKCISNLLVIGYRRFLVDLYWSSDQRDWLLCPLSLSPDVPVVTVSSISPTSSTTTTATSGITATTTATTTTTTTSETTKATVTAVARSSGSVLYELGPYRCSLDLNLSDLINVFRGFFQAYTSELTVYTRYISLNLHAAGSATSPDEAASSVTGSQLPTGSESVSYLFDEHLSSYIYTPSTLASERANLNQSWYQVEDGYKPITEYFTIYEDPNGDQSTPDGWPCVKYLQLAQEKRLLIDYGTIDSQLQDYNLSYMSDVIFPSNYLTSTVSVSLDSDGSVDTGCFYDPDATTVSQANNSWALSDYIPIPQGLSQNSTIAAMSLVASNLTACGLTPTLNDTLFNKTADTDPEPYTEISLSSSWAWSIGQPANADSSSASFSATDRCAVIDLTNSGHWRAINCSQVRYAACRVGNNPFTWQLSPAPYTFRDAYDHGCPENTSFAIPRTGLENTYLYQYLLTRTDVLDPTSAFPNKTKVWLDMNCIDVESCWVTGGPDQECPYASDPQQLERRTVLVAAIAGIVICIIAALTLFVKCNANRRNSRRNKRVIKGWEYEGVPS
;
A
#
# COMPACT_ATOMS: atom_id res chain seq x y z
N MET A 1 1.70 12.02 -22.32
CA MET A 1 2.60 12.10 -21.14
C MET A 1 2.39 10.81 -20.36
N SER A 2 3.39 10.25 -19.70
CA SER A 2 3.16 9.10 -18.80
C SER A 2 2.39 9.55 -17.56
N LEU A 3 1.46 8.74 -17.06
CA LEU A 3 0.81 9.01 -15.78
C LEU A 3 1.85 8.99 -14.66
N SER A 4 1.79 9.94 -13.73
CA SER A 4 2.75 10.07 -12.64
C SER A 4 2.05 10.07 -11.29
N PHE A 5 2.75 9.62 -10.26
CA PHE A 5 2.29 9.74 -8.87
C PHE A 5 1.93 11.19 -8.53
N SER A 6 0.72 11.41 -8.05
CA SER A 6 0.17 12.70 -7.65
C SER A 6 -0.95 12.50 -6.64
N SER A 7 -0.67 12.74 -5.36
CA SER A 7 -1.64 12.62 -4.27
C SER A 7 -2.15 14.00 -3.84
N ASP A 8 -3.44 14.11 -3.59
CA ASP A 8 -4.07 15.30 -2.98
C ASP A 8 -4.30 15.12 -1.48
N VAL A 9 -3.94 13.95 -0.95
CA VAL A 9 -4.05 13.61 0.47
C VAL A 9 -2.68 13.48 1.10
N ALA A 10 -2.63 13.77 2.40
CA ALA A 10 -1.49 13.54 3.27
C ALA A 10 -2.01 13.06 4.62
N LEU A 11 -1.29 12.13 5.24
CA LEU A 11 -1.58 11.70 6.60
C LEU A 11 -1.23 12.83 7.57
N ASN A 12 -2.08 13.07 8.57
CA ASN A 12 -1.71 13.93 9.68
C ASN A 12 -0.68 13.23 10.59
N ALA A 13 -0.08 13.95 11.54
CA ALA A 13 0.97 13.37 12.38
C ALA A 13 0.47 12.20 13.24
N THR A 14 -0.79 12.23 13.66
CA THR A 14 -1.38 11.14 14.46
C THR A 14 -1.51 9.88 13.62
N GLU A 15 -2.04 9.99 12.40
CA GLU A 15 -2.18 8.87 11.45
C GLU A 15 -0.82 8.32 11.01
N ALA A 16 0.14 9.21 10.73
CA ALA A 16 1.51 8.81 10.42
C ALA A 16 2.16 8.06 11.59
N ALA A 17 1.93 8.52 12.83
CA ALA A 17 2.42 7.86 14.03
C ALA A 17 1.78 6.48 14.25
N VAL A 18 0.49 6.31 13.95
CA VAL A 18 -0.18 4.98 13.98
C VAL A 18 0.58 4.00 13.10
N PHE A 19 0.73 4.32 11.81
CA PHE A 19 1.39 3.39 10.90
C PHE A 19 2.85 3.16 11.29
N LEU A 20 3.62 4.23 11.56
CA LEU A 20 5.04 4.14 11.86
C LEU A 20 5.29 3.25 13.07
N SER A 21 4.55 3.49 14.15
CA SER A 21 4.70 2.75 15.39
C SER A 21 4.32 1.28 15.26
N GLU A 22 3.23 0.95 14.54
CA GLU A 22 2.86 -0.44 14.25
C GLU A 22 3.92 -1.15 13.40
N ARG A 23 4.51 -0.46 12.42
CA ARG A 23 5.60 -1.01 11.61
C ARG A 23 6.80 -1.39 12.46
N ASP A 24 7.17 -0.51 13.39
CA ASP A 24 8.37 -0.70 14.20
C ASP A 24 8.18 -1.82 15.22
N VAL A 25 6.99 -1.91 15.80
CA VAL A 25 6.57 -3.00 16.71
C VAL A 25 6.47 -4.34 15.97
N ALA A 26 5.84 -4.37 14.79
CA ALA A 26 5.76 -5.56 13.95
C ALA A 26 7.06 -5.84 13.17
N GLY A 27 8.12 -5.05 13.39
CA GLY A 27 9.28 -4.97 12.51
C GLY A 27 10.01 -6.30 12.29
N GLN A 28 10.02 -7.16 13.31
CA GLN A 28 10.64 -8.49 13.25
C GLN A 28 9.65 -9.62 12.94
N ILE A 29 8.35 -9.32 12.85
CA ILE A 29 7.34 -10.30 12.46
C ILE A 29 7.52 -10.62 10.97
N PRO A 30 7.55 -11.91 10.58
CA PRO A 30 7.55 -12.29 9.17
C PRO A 30 6.36 -11.68 8.43
N ILE A 31 6.61 -11.13 7.24
CA ILE A 31 5.63 -10.30 6.50
C ILE A 31 4.30 -11.00 6.19
N ASN A 32 4.28 -12.33 6.18
CA ASN A 32 3.10 -13.13 5.92
C ASN A 32 2.10 -13.14 7.10
N PHE A 33 2.50 -12.73 8.31
CA PHE A 33 1.62 -12.69 9.48
C PHE A 33 1.17 -11.28 9.88
N VAL A 34 1.66 -10.25 9.19
CA VAL A 34 1.30 -8.85 9.47
C VAL A 34 0.02 -8.51 8.71
N SER A 35 -1.07 -8.29 9.45
CA SER A 35 -2.32 -7.78 8.88
C SER A 35 -2.15 -6.33 8.43
N THR A 36 -2.83 -6.01 7.32
CA THR A 36 -2.77 -4.68 6.67
C THR A 36 -4.15 -4.33 6.12
N SER A 37 -4.26 -3.36 5.22
CA SER A 37 -5.48 -3.10 4.45
C SER A 37 -5.31 -3.48 2.97
N ALA A 38 -6.34 -4.09 2.39
CA ALA A 38 -6.41 -4.49 0.99
C ALA A 38 -7.55 -3.77 0.25
N VAL A 39 -7.34 -3.48 -1.03
CA VAL A 39 -8.33 -2.78 -1.87
C VAL A 39 -8.32 -3.28 -3.31
N SER A 40 -9.51 -3.46 -3.88
CA SER A 40 -9.69 -3.63 -5.32
C SER A 40 -9.60 -2.28 -6.04
N LEU A 41 -8.66 -2.15 -6.99
CA LEU A 41 -8.55 -0.94 -7.80
C LEU A 41 -9.79 -0.72 -8.66
N ARG A 42 -10.42 -1.79 -9.14
CA ARG A 42 -11.70 -1.71 -9.85
C ARG A 42 -12.77 -1.03 -9.01
N ALA A 43 -12.90 -1.43 -7.75
CA ALA A 43 -13.89 -0.88 -6.85
C ALA A 43 -13.56 0.57 -6.41
N ALA A 44 -12.29 0.84 -6.08
CA ALA A 44 -11.90 2.12 -5.50
C ALA A 44 -11.64 3.23 -6.52
N CYS A 45 -11.20 2.88 -7.73
CA CYS A 45 -10.79 3.85 -8.76
C CYS A 45 -11.65 3.84 -10.03
N PHE A 46 -12.40 2.77 -10.28
CA PHE A 46 -13.18 2.59 -11.51
C PHE A 46 -14.67 2.37 -11.24
N GLY A 47 -15.20 3.10 -10.24
CA GLY A 47 -16.62 3.13 -9.91
C GLY A 47 -17.49 3.53 -11.10
N ASP A 48 -18.71 3.01 -11.14
CA ASP A 48 -19.66 3.17 -12.26
C ASP A 48 -19.09 2.78 -13.64
N ASN A 49 -18.10 1.87 -13.67
CA ASN A 49 -17.40 1.42 -14.88
C ASN A 49 -16.72 2.56 -15.67
N VAL A 50 -16.27 3.60 -14.97
CA VAL A 50 -15.54 4.74 -15.55
C VAL A 50 -14.04 4.58 -15.35
N TYR A 51 -13.30 4.46 -16.45
CA TYR A 51 -11.85 4.28 -16.53
C TYR A 51 -11.21 5.54 -17.11
N ASP A 52 -11.24 6.63 -16.34
CA ASP A 52 -10.57 7.88 -16.67
C ASP A 52 -9.11 7.85 -16.24
N ARG A 53 -8.19 8.14 -17.16
CA ARG A 53 -6.75 8.01 -16.95
C ARG A 53 -6.20 8.97 -15.89
N ASP A 54 -6.63 10.23 -15.92
CA ASP A 54 -6.14 11.24 -14.97
C ASP A 54 -6.70 10.99 -13.57
N ALA A 55 -7.99 10.63 -13.50
CA ALA A 55 -8.63 10.19 -12.27
C ALA A 55 -7.96 8.95 -11.68
N ALA A 56 -7.60 7.96 -12.51
CA ALA A 56 -6.91 6.75 -12.07
C ALA A 56 -5.59 7.07 -11.38
N GLY A 57 -4.77 7.96 -11.96
CA GLY A 57 -3.46 8.32 -11.41
C GLY A 57 -3.58 8.95 -10.03
N LYS A 58 -4.55 9.87 -9.88
CA LYS A 58 -4.86 10.49 -8.59
C LYS A 58 -5.44 9.48 -7.59
N CYS A 59 -6.39 8.64 -8.01
CA CYS A 59 -7.01 7.65 -7.14
C CYS A 59 -5.97 6.67 -6.55
N ILE A 60 -5.15 6.05 -7.42
CA ILE A 60 -4.12 5.11 -7.00
C ILE A 60 -3.09 5.79 -6.09
N SER A 61 -2.70 7.03 -6.40
CA SER A 61 -1.81 7.82 -5.56
C SER A 61 -2.40 8.08 -4.18
N ASN A 62 -3.68 8.46 -4.09
CA ASN A 62 -4.37 8.66 -2.81
C ASN A 62 -4.40 7.36 -1.99
N LEU A 63 -4.78 6.22 -2.60
CA LEU A 63 -4.80 4.92 -1.91
C LEU A 63 -3.43 4.51 -1.37
N LEU A 64 -2.35 4.79 -2.11
CA LEU A 64 -0.97 4.53 -1.68
C LEU A 64 -0.56 5.36 -0.46
N VAL A 65 -1.01 6.62 -0.38
CA VAL A 65 -0.68 7.54 0.73
C VAL A 65 -1.48 7.22 1.98
N ILE A 66 -2.77 6.88 1.86
CA ILE A 66 -3.67 6.65 3.00
C ILE A 66 -3.50 5.27 3.66
N GLY A 67 -2.53 4.48 3.22
CA GLY A 67 -2.05 3.31 3.94
C GLY A 67 -2.47 1.95 3.39
N TYR A 68 -3.19 1.88 2.26
CA TYR A 68 -3.44 0.60 1.59
C TYR A 68 -2.14 -0.07 1.19
N ARG A 69 -1.97 -1.33 1.61
CA ARG A 69 -0.72 -2.08 1.39
C ARG A 69 -0.88 -3.16 0.33
N ARG A 70 -2.10 -3.70 0.15
CA ARG A 70 -2.40 -4.69 -0.88
C ARG A 70 -3.39 -4.17 -1.92
N PHE A 71 -3.06 -4.40 -3.18
CA PHE A 71 -3.86 -3.96 -4.32
C PHE A 71 -4.26 -5.16 -5.15
N LEU A 72 -5.56 -5.35 -5.32
CA LEU A 72 -6.11 -6.29 -6.30
C LEU A 72 -6.33 -5.53 -7.61
N VAL A 73 -5.71 -6.02 -8.69
CA VAL A 73 -5.65 -5.33 -9.98
C VAL A 73 -6.13 -6.26 -11.07
N ASP A 74 -7.21 -5.87 -11.74
CA ASP A 74 -7.71 -6.55 -12.93
C ASP A 74 -6.99 -5.97 -14.17
N LEU A 75 -6.28 -6.83 -14.90
CA LEU A 75 -5.57 -6.50 -16.13
C LEU A 75 -6.20 -7.22 -17.32
N TYR A 76 -6.44 -6.48 -18.40
CA TYR A 76 -7.10 -6.98 -19.60
C TYR A 76 -6.16 -6.95 -20.79
N TRP A 77 -5.77 -8.12 -21.30
CA TRP A 77 -4.92 -8.20 -22.50
C TRP A 77 -5.72 -7.88 -23.76
N SER A 78 -5.29 -6.86 -24.49
CA SER A 78 -5.81 -6.55 -25.83
C SER A 78 -4.88 -7.11 -26.91
N SER A 79 -5.37 -8.08 -27.68
CA SER A 79 -4.64 -8.59 -28.85
C SER A 79 -4.47 -7.54 -29.95
N ASP A 80 -5.45 -6.62 -30.07
CA ASP A 80 -5.47 -5.60 -31.12
C ASP A 80 -4.47 -4.48 -30.84
N GLN A 81 -4.36 -4.07 -29.57
CA GLN A 81 -3.45 -3.02 -29.13
C GLN A 81 -2.08 -3.56 -28.71
N ARG A 82 -1.96 -4.89 -28.51
CA ARG A 82 -0.77 -5.56 -27.98
C ARG A 82 -0.32 -4.97 -26.64
N ASP A 83 -1.29 -4.66 -25.78
CA ASP A 83 -1.06 -4.00 -24.50
C ASP A 83 -2.01 -4.53 -23.41
N TRP A 84 -1.59 -4.37 -22.15
CA TRP A 84 -2.37 -4.69 -20.96
C TRP A 84 -3.13 -3.44 -20.50
N LEU A 85 -4.45 -3.50 -20.59
CA LEU A 85 -5.36 -2.40 -20.25
C LEU A 85 -5.90 -2.57 -18.83
N LEU A 86 -6.31 -1.45 -18.21
CA LEU A 86 -7.16 -1.51 -17.00
C LEU A 86 -8.66 -1.52 -17.36
N CYS A 87 -9.02 -0.97 -18.51
CA CYS A 87 -10.39 -1.05 -19.02
C CYS A 87 -10.69 -2.46 -19.58
N PRO A 88 -11.87 -3.06 -19.30
CA PRO A 88 -12.23 -4.39 -19.78
C PRO A 88 -12.39 -4.53 -21.29
N LEU A 89 -12.58 -3.43 -22.02
CA LEU A 89 -12.85 -3.44 -23.46
C LEU A 89 -11.71 -2.82 -24.25
N SER A 90 -11.35 -3.48 -25.35
CA SER A 90 -10.39 -2.98 -26.32
C SER A 90 -11.09 -2.21 -27.44
N LEU A 91 -10.53 -1.06 -27.77
CA LEU A 91 -10.89 -0.29 -28.96
C LEU A 91 -9.91 -0.63 -30.10
N SER A 92 -10.45 -1.15 -31.21
CA SER A 92 -9.66 -1.34 -32.43
C SER A 92 -9.39 0.01 -33.12
N PRO A 93 -8.17 0.26 -33.66
CA PRO A 93 -7.83 1.51 -34.33
C PRO A 93 -8.71 1.86 -35.53
N ASP A 94 -9.39 0.86 -36.13
CA ASP A 94 -10.17 1.01 -37.36
C ASP A 94 -11.63 1.44 -37.12
N VAL A 95 -12.02 1.66 -35.86
CA VAL A 95 -13.38 2.03 -35.46
C VAL A 95 -13.59 3.54 -35.64
N PRO A 96 -14.56 3.98 -36.46
CA PRO A 96 -14.87 5.39 -36.62
C PRO A 96 -15.41 5.97 -35.30
N VAL A 97 -14.77 7.03 -34.82
CA VAL A 97 -15.15 7.74 -33.59
C VAL A 97 -16.02 8.94 -33.96
N VAL A 98 -17.19 9.05 -33.33
CA VAL A 98 -18.04 10.26 -33.40
C VAL A 98 -17.84 11.03 -32.10
N THR A 99 -17.18 12.18 -32.19
CA THR A 99 -16.95 13.05 -31.03
C THR A 99 -18.17 13.93 -30.78
N VAL A 100 -18.72 13.90 -29.58
CA VAL A 100 -19.81 14.79 -29.14
C VAL A 100 -19.24 15.84 -28.18
N SER A 101 -19.39 17.13 -28.51
CA SER A 101 -18.80 18.22 -27.73
C SER A 101 -19.61 18.57 -26.47
N SER A 102 -18.91 18.57 -25.33
CA SER A 102 -19.16 19.16 -23.99
C SER A 102 -20.56 19.09 -23.35
N ILE A 103 -20.64 18.42 -22.20
CA ILE A 103 -21.72 18.58 -21.21
C ILE A 103 -21.42 19.83 -20.37
N SER A 104 -22.17 20.91 -20.56
CA SER A 104 -22.23 22.02 -19.60
C SER A 104 -23.25 21.69 -18.50
N PRO A 105 -23.00 22.01 -17.22
CA PRO A 105 -23.95 21.72 -16.16
C PRO A 105 -25.11 22.72 -16.28
N THR A 106 -26.26 22.27 -16.79
CA THR A 106 -27.49 23.06 -16.72
C THR A 106 -28.55 22.30 -15.95
N SER A 107 -29.13 23.03 -15.02
CA SER A 107 -29.96 22.61 -13.90
C SER A 107 -31.19 21.80 -14.29
N SER A 108 -31.53 20.89 -13.38
CA SER A 108 -32.79 20.19 -13.18
C SER A 108 -34.04 20.95 -13.67
N THR A 109 -34.79 20.33 -14.58
CA THR A 109 -36.24 20.48 -14.63
C THR A 109 -36.90 19.12 -14.86
N THR A 110 -37.67 18.74 -13.85
CA THR A 110 -38.60 17.62 -13.75
C THR A 110 -39.66 17.61 -14.85
N THR A 111 -39.85 16.49 -15.53
CA THR A 111 -41.17 16.10 -16.09
C THR A 111 -41.35 14.58 -16.09
N THR A 112 -42.10 14.15 -15.07
CA THR A 112 -43.08 13.08 -14.98
C THR A 112 -43.26 12.14 -16.19
N ALA A 113 -42.97 10.85 -15.98
CA ALA A 113 -43.43 9.76 -16.83
C ALA A 113 -44.94 9.54 -16.64
N THR A 114 -45.69 9.49 -17.75
CA THR A 114 -47.06 8.96 -17.76
C THR A 114 -47.17 7.94 -18.89
N SER A 115 -47.50 6.71 -18.50
CA SER A 115 -47.80 5.59 -19.39
C SER A 115 -49.01 5.88 -20.29
N GLY A 116 -48.93 5.51 -21.56
CA GLY A 116 -50.03 5.59 -22.51
C GLY A 116 -49.84 4.61 -23.67
N ILE A 117 -50.76 3.65 -23.77
CA ILE A 117 -50.82 2.56 -24.73
C ILE A 117 -51.52 3.05 -26.03
N THR A 118 -51.18 2.42 -27.16
CA THR A 118 -51.94 2.32 -28.43
C THR A 118 -51.80 3.46 -29.46
N ALA A 119 -51.24 3.17 -30.63
CA ALA A 119 -52.02 2.96 -31.86
C ALA A 119 -51.13 2.72 -33.10
N THR A 120 -51.59 1.74 -33.86
CA THR A 120 -51.18 1.22 -35.16
C THR A 120 -51.20 2.27 -36.28
N THR A 121 -50.15 2.34 -37.10
CA THR A 121 -50.27 2.64 -38.53
C THR A 121 -49.21 1.90 -39.34
N THR A 122 -49.70 0.95 -40.12
CA THR A 122 -49.00 0.24 -41.19
C THR A 122 -48.69 1.22 -42.33
N ALA A 123 -47.43 1.27 -42.77
CA ALA A 123 -47.07 1.75 -44.10
C ALA A 123 -45.95 0.86 -44.65
N THR A 124 -46.38 -0.07 -45.50
CA THR A 124 -45.56 -0.96 -46.31
C THR A 124 -44.68 -0.15 -47.25
N THR A 125 -43.36 -0.24 -47.10
CA THR A 125 -42.42 0.15 -48.17
C THR A 125 -41.39 -0.96 -48.33
N THR A 126 -41.50 -1.65 -49.45
CA THR A 126 -40.62 -2.72 -49.90
C THR A 126 -39.36 -2.11 -50.49
N THR A 127 -38.20 -2.28 -49.84
CA THR A 127 -36.88 -2.04 -50.46
C THR A 127 -35.85 -2.98 -49.89
N THR A 128 -35.55 -4.01 -50.68
CA THR A 128 -34.21 -4.56 -50.98
C THR A 128 -33.16 -4.55 -49.88
N THR A 129 -32.86 -5.76 -49.42
CA THR A 129 -31.60 -6.18 -48.78
C THR A 129 -30.39 -5.64 -49.54
N THR A 130 -29.73 -4.66 -48.95
CA THR A 130 -28.30 -4.42 -49.14
C THR A 130 -27.67 -4.53 -47.75
N SER A 131 -26.79 -5.51 -47.60
CA SER A 131 -25.97 -5.69 -46.41
C SER A 131 -24.98 -4.53 -46.32
N GLU A 132 -25.42 -3.40 -45.79
CA GLU A 132 -24.51 -2.41 -45.25
C GLU A 132 -24.06 -2.91 -43.89
N THR A 133 -22.78 -3.29 -43.80
CA THR A 133 -22.09 -3.43 -42.53
C THR A 133 -22.16 -2.08 -41.85
N THR A 134 -23.12 -1.90 -40.94
CA THR A 134 -23.12 -0.79 -40.00
C THR A 134 -21.83 -0.88 -39.21
N LYS A 135 -20.80 -0.14 -39.62
CA LYS A 135 -19.58 0.03 -38.83
C LYS A 135 -20.01 0.54 -37.46
N ALA A 136 -19.75 -0.25 -36.43
CA ALA A 136 -19.94 0.18 -35.05
C ALA A 136 -19.26 1.55 -34.90
N THR A 137 -20.03 2.54 -34.42
CA THR A 137 -19.54 3.90 -34.24
C THR A 137 -19.44 4.15 -32.75
N VAL A 138 -18.28 4.61 -32.28
CA VAL A 138 -18.03 4.82 -30.85
C VAL A 138 -18.20 6.29 -30.52
N THR A 139 -18.96 6.57 -29.47
CA THR A 139 -19.18 7.93 -28.96
C THR A 139 -18.01 8.35 -28.09
N ALA A 140 -17.39 9.48 -28.40
CA ALA A 140 -16.37 10.10 -27.55
C ALA A 140 -16.93 11.35 -26.85
N VAL A 141 -16.77 11.43 -25.54
CA VAL A 141 -17.21 12.53 -24.68
C VAL A 141 -15.98 13.25 -24.13
N ALA A 142 -15.82 14.53 -24.46
CA ALA A 142 -14.78 15.38 -23.88
C ALA A 142 -15.20 15.88 -22.49
N ARG A 143 -14.35 15.66 -21.48
CA ARG A 143 -14.53 16.22 -20.13
C ARG A 143 -13.93 17.61 -20.01
N SER A 144 -14.35 18.34 -18.99
CA SER A 144 -13.79 19.65 -18.62
C SER A 144 -12.31 19.60 -18.23
N SER A 145 -11.80 18.43 -17.82
CA SER A 145 -10.38 18.15 -17.57
C SER A 145 -9.53 18.10 -18.84
N GLY A 146 -10.15 18.02 -20.02
CA GLY A 146 -9.46 17.81 -21.30
C GLY A 146 -9.28 16.34 -21.68
N SER A 147 -9.61 15.39 -20.79
CA SER A 147 -9.64 13.95 -21.09
C SER A 147 -10.83 13.59 -21.98
N VAL A 148 -10.63 12.62 -22.87
CA VAL A 148 -11.69 12.10 -23.76
C VAL A 148 -12.02 10.67 -23.32
N LEU A 149 -13.28 10.46 -22.96
CA LEU A 149 -13.81 9.14 -22.62
C LEU A 149 -14.61 8.57 -23.78
N TYR A 150 -14.40 7.29 -24.05
CA TYR A 150 -15.10 6.54 -25.08
C TYR A 150 -16.18 5.67 -24.43
N GLU A 151 -17.41 5.76 -24.92
CA GLU A 151 -18.53 4.95 -24.45
C GLU A 151 -18.53 3.59 -25.16
N LEU A 152 -18.26 2.53 -24.40
CA LEU A 152 -18.08 1.16 -24.87
C LEU A 152 -19.08 0.26 -24.15
N GLY A 153 -20.33 0.27 -24.61
CA GLY A 153 -21.43 -0.39 -23.91
C GLY A 153 -21.59 0.15 -22.49
N PRO A 154 -21.46 -0.69 -21.43
CA PRO A 154 -21.59 -0.25 -20.05
C PRO A 154 -20.32 0.44 -19.51
N TYR A 155 -19.22 0.49 -20.28
CA TYR A 155 -17.95 1.06 -19.86
C TYR A 155 -17.69 2.42 -20.47
N ARG A 156 -16.96 3.27 -19.75
CA ARG A 156 -16.41 4.54 -20.25
C ARG A 156 -14.92 4.55 -20.07
N CYS A 157 -14.14 4.49 -21.16
CA CYS A 157 -12.70 4.25 -21.07
C CYS A 157 -11.87 5.32 -21.76
N SER A 158 -10.72 5.62 -21.16
CA SER A 158 -9.63 6.34 -21.81
C SER A 158 -8.83 5.37 -22.67
N LEU A 159 -8.37 5.81 -23.85
CA LEU A 159 -7.63 4.97 -24.78
C LEU A 159 -6.22 4.58 -24.30
N ASP A 160 -5.65 5.36 -23.39
CA ASP A 160 -4.25 5.29 -23.02
C ASP A 160 -4.03 4.88 -21.57
N LEU A 161 -5.05 4.32 -20.89
CA LEU A 161 -4.94 3.79 -19.54
C LEU A 161 -4.53 2.31 -19.54
N ASN A 162 -3.23 2.06 -19.31
CA ASN A 162 -2.62 0.74 -19.40
C ASN A 162 -1.76 0.38 -18.17
N LEU A 163 -1.19 -0.83 -18.17
CA LEU A 163 -0.32 -1.31 -17.10
C LEU A 163 0.93 -0.43 -16.88
N SER A 164 1.46 0.16 -17.96
CA SER A 164 2.62 1.05 -17.84
C SER A 164 2.30 2.28 -16.98
N ASP A 165 1.09 2.82 -17.07
CA ASP A 165 0.65 3.92 -16.20
C ASP A 165 0.59 3.53 -14.72
N LEU A 166 0.07 2.34 -14.40
CA LEU A 166 0.08 1.81 -13.03
C LEU A 166 1.52 1.70 -12.50
N ILE A 167 2.41 1.09 -13.30
CA ILE A 167 3.83 0.93 -12.96
C ILE A 167 4.50 2.29 -12.73
N ASN A 168 4.19 3.30 -13.56
CA ASN A 168 4.74 4.64 -13.41
C ASN A 168 4.29 5.32 -12.12
N VAL A 169 3.02 5.14 -11.70
CA VAL A 169 2.51 5.64 -10.42
C VAL A 169 3.23 4.98 -9.25
N PHE A 170 3.36 3.64 -9.25
CA PHE A 170 4.11 2.92 -8.20
C PHE A 170 5.58 3.32 -8.15
N ARG A 171 6.24 3.46 -9.30
CA ARG A 171 7.63 3.92 -9.38
C ARG A 171 7.77 5.34 -8.81
N GLY A 172 6.87 6.25 -9.18
CA GLY A 172 6.84 7.62 -8.66
C GLY A 172 6.64 7.66 -7.15
N PHE A 173 5.73 6.84 -6.62
CA PHE A 173 5.50 6.69 -5.19
C PHE A 173 6.77 6.20 -4.47
N PHE A 174 7.39 5.12 -4.95
CA PHE A 174 8.62 4.61 -4.32
C PHE A 174 9.74 5.63 -4.34
N GLN A 175 9.92 6.37 -5.45
CA GLN A 175 10.91 7.44 -5.55
C GLN A 175 10.62 8.59 -4.58
N ALA A 176 9.37 9.01 -4.44
CA ALA A 176 8.97 10.09 -3.55
C ALA A 176 9.13 9.72 -2.06
N TYR A 177 8.84 8.47 -1.70
CA TYR A 177 8.84 8.01 -0.30
C TYR A 177 10.13 7.28 0.12
N THR A 178 11.15 7.17 -0.74
CA THR A 178 12.38 6.43 -0.41
C THR A 178 13.07 6.93 0.87
N SER A 179 12.98 8.23 1.17
CA SER A 179 13.59 8.86 2.36
C SER A 179 12.64 9.09 3.52
N GLU A 180 11.36 8.73 3.38
CA GLU A 180 10.37 8.93 4.42
C GLU A 180 10.45 7.85 5.49
N LEU A 181 10.09 8.20 6.73
CA LEU A 181 10.03 7.21 7.81
C LEU A 181 8.88 6.24 7.61
N THR A 182 7.79 6.63 6.94
CA THR A 182 6.60 5.78 6.70
C THR A 182 6.74 4.96 5.42
N VAL A 183 7.87 4.29 5.24
CA VAL A 183 8.10 3.36 4.13
C VAL A 183 7.49 2.00 4.46
N TYR A 184 6.72 1.45 3.50
CA TYR A 184 6.10 0.13 3.59
C TYR A 184 6.28 -0.66 2.31
N THR A 185 6.31 -1.97 2.47
CA THR A 185 6.17 -2.94 1.39
C THR A 185 4.73 -2.91 0.86
N ARG A 186 4.58 -2.94 -0.46
CA ARG A 186 3.32 -3.07 -1.18
C ARG A 186 3.20 -4.46 -1.79
N TYR A 187 1.96 -4.91 -1.94
CA TYR A 187 1.61 -6.18 -2.58
C TYR A 187 0.65 -5.89 -3.72
N ILE A 188 0.92 -6.45 -4.89
CA ILE A 188 0.01 -6.38 -6.04
C ILE A 188 -0.39 -7.81 -6.39
N SER A 189 -1.70 -8.07 -6.39
CA SER A 189 -2.27 -9.32 -6.90
C SER A 189 -2.93 -9.05 -8.25
N LEU A 190 -2.44 -9.73 -9.28
CA LEU A 190 -2.79 -9.48 -10.67
C LEU A 190 -3.81 -10.51 -11.17
N ASN A 191 -5.05 -10.09 -11.34
CA ASN A 191 -6.06 -10.88 -12.03
C ASN A 191 -5.93 -10.65 -13.53
N LEU A 192 -5.76 -11.71 -14.31
CA LEU A 192 -5.53 -11.61 -15.75
C LEU A 192 -6.77 -12.02 -16.53
N HIS A 193 -7.19 -11.14 -17.43
CA HIS A 193 -8.39 -11.28 -18.25
C HIS A 193 -8.05 -11.04 -19.72
N ALA A 194 -8.81 -11.65 -20.63
CA ALA A 194 -8.82 -11.23 -22.03
C ALA A 194 -9.72 -10.00 -22.18
N ALA A 195 -9.29 -8.98 -22.92
CA ALA A 195 -10.12 -7.82 -23.19
C ALA A 195 -11.29 -8.19 -24.13
N GLY A 196 -12.48 -7.67 -23.83
CA GLY A 196 -13.64 -7.77 -24.73
C GLY A 196 -13.56 -6.81 -25.91
N SER A 197 -14.44 -6.96 -26.89
CA SER A 197 -14.50 -6.06 -28.05
C SER A 197 -15.42 -4.87 -27.79
N ALA A 198 -14.95 -3.66 -28.08
CA ALA A 198 -15.78 -2.46 -28.09
C ALA A 198 -16.98 -2.53 -29.03
N THR A 199 -16.94 -3.37 -30.07
CA THR A 199 -18.05 -3.53 -31.04
C THR A 199 -19.14 -4.47 -30.54
N SER A 200 -18.82 -5.31 -29.55
CA SER A 200 -19.71 -6.29 -28.94
C SER A 200 -19.51 -6.30 -27.42
N PRO A 201 -19.81 -5.18 -26.73
CA PRO A 201 -19.44 -4.98 -25.33
C PRO A 201 -20.16 -5.93 -24.34
N ASP A 202 -21.28 -6.52 -24.76
CA ASP A 202 -22.07 -7.47 -23.96
C ASP A 202 -21.64 -8.94 -24.19
N GLU A 203 -20.76 -9.21 -25.16
CA GLU A 203 -20.26 -10.55 -25.44
C GLU A 203 -19.03 -10.87 -24.57
N ALA A 204 -18.88 -12.14 -24.18
CA ALA A 204 -17.70 -12.59 -23.46
C ALA A 204 -16.44 -12.42 -24.33
N ALA A 205 -15.33 -12.08 -23.69
CA ALA A 205 -14.04 -11.99 -24.39
C ALA A 205 -13.70 -13.31 -25.09
N SER A 206 -13.11 -13.21 -26.27
CA SER A 206 -12.65 -14.37 -27.05
C SER A 206 -11.39 -14.97 -26.43
N SER A 207 -11.21 -16.29 -26.57
CA SER A 207 -9.97 -16.96 -26.18
C SER A 207 -8.78 -16.44 -26.99
N VAL A 208 -7.68 -16.15 -26.32
CA VAL A 208 -6.45 -15.61 -26.92
C VAL A 208 -5.47 -16.76 -27.09
N THR A 209 -5.04 -17.04 -28.32
CA THR A 209 -4.18 -18.19 -28.61
C THR A 209 -3.05 -17.86 -29.59
N GLY A 210 -1.99 -18.69 -29.57
CA GLY A 210 -0.90 -18.60 -30.54
C GLY A 210 -0.25 -17.21 -30.59
N SER A 211 -0.24 -16.60 -31.77
CA SER A 211 0.36 -15.28 -31.99
C SER A 211 -0.38 -14.12 -31.31
N GLN A 212 -1.62 -14.33 -30.86
CA GLN A 212 -2.39 -13.28 -30.17
C GLN A 212 -1.94 -13.09 -28.72
N LEU A 213 -1.26 -14.07 -28.14
CA LEU A 213 -0.75 -13.99 -26.78
C LEU A 213 0.36 -12.93 -26.66
N PRO A 214 0.52 -12.33 -25.47
CA PRO A 214 1.68 -11.49 -25.18
C PRO A 214 2.98 -12.28 -25.33
N THR A 215 4.00 -11.63 -25.89
CA THR A 215 5.31 -12.22 -26.13
C THR A 215 6.43 -11.30 -25.63
N GLY A 216 7.47 -11.89 -25.05
CA GLY A 216 8.68 -11.16 -24.66
C GLY A 216 8.37 -9.91 -23.84
N SER A 217 8.59 -8.74 -24.44
CA SER A 217 8.42 -7.43 -23.80
C SER A 217 6.97 -7.06 -23.46
N GLU A 218 5.99 -7.79 -23.99
CA GLU A 218 4.57 -7.57 -23.70
C GLU A 218 4.08 -8.40 -22.49
N SER A 219 4.93 -9.28 -21.94
CA SER A 219 4.54 -10.04 -20.76
C SER A 219 4.45 -9.13 -19.54
N VAL A 220 3.52 -9.44 -18.63
CA VAL A 220 3.36 -8.69 -17.38
C VAL A 220 4.64 -8.73 -16.55
N SER A 221 5.29 -9.90 -16.48
CA SER A 221 6.57 -10.08 -15.78
C SER A 221 7.68 -9.18 -16.34
N TYR A 222 7.78 -9.03 -17.66
CA TYR A 222 8.79 -8.16 -18.26
C TYR A 222 8.53 -6.68 -17.93
N LEU A 223 7.28 -6.22 -18.08
CA LEU A 223 6.92 -4.82 -17.84
C LEU A 223 7.21 -4.39 -16.39
N PHE A 224 6.95 -5.26 -15.42
CA PHE A 224 7.33 -5.01 -14.02
C PHE A 224 8.84 -5.03 -13.80
N ASP A 225 9.56 -6.02 -14.36
CA ASP A 225 11.01 -6.13 -14.21
C ASP A 225 11.74 -4.91 -14.80
N GLU A 226 11.36 -4.48 -16.01
CA GLU A 226 11.99 -3.38 -16.74
C GLU A 226 11.99 -2.07 -15.92
N HIS A 227 10.95 -1.84 -15.14
CA HIS A 227 10.71 -0.55 -14.49
C HIS A 227 10.79 -0.57 -12.96
N LEU A 228 10.64 -1.74 -12.33
CA LEU A 228 10.55 -1.90 -10.87
C LEU A 228 11.47 -2.99 -10.30
N SER A 229 12.32 -3.64 -11.10
CA SER A 229 13.24 -4.72 -10.65
C SER A 229 14.00 -4.43 -9.36
N SER A 230 14.51 -3.20 -9.18
CA SER A 230 15.23 -2.82 -7.95
C SER A 230 14.36 -2.93 -6.68
N TYR A 231 13.06 -2.66 -6.81
CA TYR A 231 12.09 -2.63 -5.72
C TYR A 231 11.43 -3.99 -5.45
N ILE A 232 11.46 -4.91 -6.42
CA ILE A 232 10.79 -6.20 -6.32
C ILE A 232 11.62 -7.18 -5.49
N TYR A 233 10.95 -7.88 -4.57
CA TYR A 233 11.45 -9.06 -3.89
C TYR A 233 10.89 -10.32 -4.58
N THR A 234 11.78 -11.22 -4.99
CA THR A 234 11.47 -12.27 -5.98
C THR A 234 11.32 -13.67 -5.37
N PRO A 235 10.65 -14.61 -6.05
CA PRO A 235 10.60 -16.01 -5.65
C PRO A 235 11.98 -16.68 -5.48
N SER A 236 12.93 -16.42 -6.38
CA SER A 236 14.29 -16.98 -6.30
C SER A 236 15.07 -16.38 -5.14
N THR A 237 14.91 -15.08 -4.86
CA THR A 237 15.50 -14.44 -3.68
C THR A 237 15.00 -15.15 -2.44
N LEU A 238 13.67 -15.29 -2.28
CA LEU A 238 13.09 -16.01 -1.16
C LEU A 238 13.60 -17.45 -1.05
N ALA A 239 13.64 -18.20 -2.16
CA ALA A 239 14.11 -19.58 -2.15
C ALA A 239 15.59 -19.68 -1.74
N SER A 240 16.43 -18.77 -2.23
CA SER A 240 17.86 -18.73 -1.90
C SER A 240 18.10 -18.35 -0.44
N GLU A 241 17.37 -17.36 0.09
CA GLU A 241 17.49 -16.93 1.48
C GLU A 241 16.99 -18.03 2.43
N ARG A 242 15.87 -18.68 2.11
CA ARG A 242 15.34 -19.83 2.88
C ARG A 242 16.30 -21.01 2.95
N ALA A 243 17.10 -21.22 1.90
CA ALA A 243 18.05 -22.32 1.83
C ALA A 243 19.25 -22.13 2.76
N ASN A 244 19.63 -20.89 3.08
CA ASN A 244 20.67 -20.58 4.06
C ASN A 244 20.40 -19.21 4.75
N LEU A 245 19.84 -19.27 5.95
CA LEU A 245 19.51 -18.12 6.79
C LEU A 245 20.75 -17.40 7.30
N ASN A 246 21.84 -18.14 7.58
CA ASN A 246 23.11 -17.58 8.07
C ASN A 246 23.77 -16.66 7.04
N GLN A 247 23.54 -16.91 5.75
CA GLN A 247 24.02 -16.09 4.64
C GLN A 247 22.99 -15.05 4.17
N SER A 248 21.82 -14.98 4.81
CA SER A 248 20.73 -14.07 4.41
C SER A 248 20.12 -13.35 5.62
N TRP A 249 18.97 -13.82 6.13
CA TRP A 249 18.17 -13.14 7.17
C TRP A 249 18.88 -12.93 8.49
N TYR A 250 19.94 -13.71 8.77
CA TYR A 250 20.73 -13.59 9.99
C TYR A 250 22.04 -12.83 9.81
N GLN A 251 22.33 -12.34 8.60
CA GLN A 251 23.49 -11.49 8.30
C GLN A 251 23.22 -9.99 8.53
N VAL A 252 22.23 -9.67 9.36
CA VAL A 252 21.82 -8.30 9.73
C VAL A 252 21.85 -8.13 11.24
N GLU A 253 21.72 -6.88 11.72
CA GLU A 253 21.56 -6.60 13.15
C GLU A 253 20.34 -7.32 13.75
N ASP A 254 20.39 -7.70 15.03
CA ASP A 254 19.37 -8.54 15.65
C ASP A 254 17.95 -7.96 15.52
N GLY A 255 17.79 -6.64 15.62
CA GLY A 255 16.50 -5.96 15.45
C GLY A 255 15.88 -6.05 14.05
N TYR A 256 16.63 -6.55 13.07
CA TYR A 256 16.24 -6.73 11.66
C TYR A 256 16.06 -8.21 11.32
N LYS A 257 16.37 -9.12 12.24
CA LYS A 257 16.18 -10.57 12.03
C LYS A 257 14.70 -10.93 12.20
N PRO A 258 14.14 -11.80 11.34
CA PRO A 258 12.83 -12.37 11.58
C PRO A 258 12.88 -13.27 12.82
N ILE A 259 11.87 -13.16 13.67
CA ILE A 259 11.78 -13.96 14.89
C ILE A 259 11.32 -15.38 14.59
N THR A 260 11.92 -16.34 15.28
CA THR A 260 11.84 -17.76 14.93
C THR A 260 10.56 -18.45 15.39
N GLU A 261 9.74 -17.81 16.23
CA GLU A 261 8.48 -18.38 16.72
C GLU A 261 7.40 -18.48 15.64
N TYR A 262 7.62 -17.85 14.48
CA TYR A 262 6.69 -17.76 13.37
C TYR A 262 7.00 -18.71 12.21
N PHE A 263 8.09 -19.49 12.31
CA PHE A 263 8.48 -20.43 11.26
C PHE A 263 9.37 -21.55 11.76
N THR A 264 9.54 -22.58 10.93
CA THR A 264 10.34 -23.77 11.27
C THR A 264 11.79 -23.55 10.85
N ILE A 265 12.73 -23.92 11.71
CA ILE A 265 14.17 -23.91 11.41
C ILE A 265 14.71 -25.32 11.39
N TYR A 266 15.45 -25.65 10.33
CA TYR A 266 16.29 -26.84 10.26
C TYR A 266 17.75 -26.42 10.26
N GLU A 267 18.55 -27.08 11.10
CA GLU A 267 20.00 -26.88 11.15
C GLU A 267 20.69 -28.16 10.65
N ASP A 268 21.57 -27.99 9.66
CA ASP A 268 22.36 -29.09 9.13
C ASP A 268 23.60 -29.38 10.00
N PRO A 269 24.34 -30.49 9.76
CA PRO A 269 25.55 -30.81 10.53
C PRO A 269 26.69 -29.79 10.42
N ASN A 270 26.65 -28.89 9.44
CA ASN A 270 27.63 -27.82 9.25
C ASN A 270 27.24 -26.54 10.04
N GLY A 271 26.05 -26.51 10.65
CA GLY A 271 25.50 -25.36 11.35
C GLY A 271 24.76 -24.39 10.43
N ASP A 272 24.52 -24.75 9.17
CA ASP A 272 23.72 -23.95 8.25
C ASP A 272 22.23 -24.12 8.58
N GLN A 273 21.55 -22.99 8.81
CA GLN A 273 20.14 -22.93 9.15
C GLN A 273 19.30 -22.64 7.90
N SER A 274 18.20 -23.35 7.73
CA SER A 274 17.26 -23.22 6.63
C SER A 274 15.82 -23.25 7.14
N THR A 275 14.87 -22.79 6.32
CA THR A 275 13.46 -22.82 6.67
C THR A 275 12.58 -23.18 5.46
N PRO A 276 11.60 -24.10 5.63
CA PRO A 276 10.68 -24.47 4.56
C PRO A 276 9.54 -23.44 4.40
N ASP A 277 9.19 -22.72 5.46
CA ASP A 277 7.95 -21.97 5.62
C ASP A 277 8.16 -20.50 6.05
N GLY A 278 9.36 -20.13 6.50
CA GLY A 278 9.65 -18.79 7.01
C GLY A 278 9.59 -17.69 5.96
N TRP A 279 9.40 -16.46 6.38
CA TRP A 279 9.45 -15.29 5.50
C TRP A 279 10.35 -14.22 6.13
N PRO A 280 10.99 -13.35 5.33
CA PRO A 280 11.67 -12.20 5.88
C PRO A 280 10.68 -11.34 6.68
N CYS A 281 11.20 -10.63 7.68
CA CYS A 281 10.41 -9.66 8.40
C CYS A 281 10.36 -8.30 7.71
N VAL A 282 9.46 -7.45 8.18
CA VAL A 282 9.24 -6.09 7.69
C VAL A 282 10.54 -5.28 7.66
N LYS A 283 11.32 -5.27 8.75
CA LYS A 283 12.59 -4.52 8.85
C LYS A 283 13.68 -5.08 7.95
N TYR A 284 13.80 -6.40 7.83
CA TYR A 284 14.74 -7.01 6.87
C TYR A 284 14.44 -6.53 5.46
N LEU A 285 13.18 -6.69 5.03
CA LEU A 285 12.79 -6.42 3.66
C LEU A 285 12.88 -4.92 3.33
N GLN A 286 12.39 -4.06 4.22
CA GLN A 286 12.27 -2.63 3.97
C GLN A 286 13.55 -1.86 4.27
N LEU A 287 14.27 -2.21 5.34
CA LEU A 287 15.37 -1.38 5.82
C LEU A 287 16.74 -1.99 5.51
N ALA A 288 16.87 -3.33 5.54
CA ALA A 288 18.14 -3.98 5.17
C ALA A 288 18.27 -4.24 3.66
N GLN A 289 17.20 -4.69 3.00
CA GLN A 289 17.21 -5.02 1.56
C GLN A 289 16.62 -3.92 0.67
N GLU A 290 16.02 -2.88 1.27
CA GLU A 290 15.37 -1.76 0.56
C GLU A 290 14.31 -2.18 -0.48
N LYS A 291 13.75 -3.39 -0.35
CA LYS A 291 12.67 -3.87 -1.21
C LYS A 291 11.36 -3.21 -0.81
N ARG A 292 10.50 -2.98 -1.80
CA ARG A 292 9.26 -2.21 -1.67
C ARG A 292 8.03 -2.93 -2.24
N LEU A 293 8.22 -3.97 -3.05
CA LEU A 293 7.13 -4.60 -3.79
C LEU A 293 7.24 -6.12 -3.82
N LEU A 294 6.12 -6.80 -3.57
CA LEU A 294 5.90 -8.18 -3.97
C LEU A 294 4.70 -8.24 -4.91
N ILE A 295 4.73 -9.16 -5.86
CA ILE A 295 3.70 -9.31 -6.88
C ILE A 295 3.34 -10.78 -6.99
N ASP A 296 2.05 -11.12 -7.04
CA ASP A 296 1.58 -12.45 -7.38
C ASP A 296 0.50 -12.43 -8.47
N TYR A 297 0.29 -13.59 -9.08
CA TYR A 297 -0.86 -13.81 -9.95
C TYR A 297 -2.08 -14.16 -9.12
N GLY A 298 -3.17 -13.43 -9.27
CA GLY A 298 -4.47 -13.76 -8.69
C GLY A 298 -5.21 -14.79 -9.55
N THR A 299 -6.42 -14.45 -9.96
CA THR A 299 -7.21 -15.28 -10.89
C THR A 299 -6.74 -15.08 -12.34
N ILE A 300 -6.83 -16.14 -13.15
CA ILE A 300 -6.53 -16.07 -14.57
C ILE A 300 -7.73 -16.65 -15.31
N ASP A 301 -8.33 -15.85 -16.17
CA ASP A 301 -9.48 -16.27 -16.96
C ASP A 301 -9.13 -17.39 -17.94
N SER A 302 -10.10 -18.26 -18.20
CA SER A 302 -9.93 -19.39 -19.12
C SER A 302 -9.54 -18.98 -20.54
N GLN A 303 -9.91 -17.76 -20.96
CA GLN A 303 -9.50 -17.16 -22.23
C GLN A 303 -7.99 -16.93 -22.35
N LEU A 304 -7.27 -16.85 -21.23
CA LEU A 304 -5.82 -16.67 -21.16
C LEU A 304 -5.10 -17.92 -20.64
N GLN A 305 -5.73 -19.10 -20.68
CA GLN A 305 -5.13 -20.34 -20.19
C GLN A 305 -3.76 -20.69 -20.82
N ASP A 306 -3.52 -20.22 -22.05
CA ASP A 306 -2.27 -20.46 -22.79
C ASP A 306 -1.19 -19.39 -22.50
N TYR A 307 -1.48 -18.38 -21.66
CA TYR A 307 -0.50 -17.37 -21.27
C TYR A 307 0.65 -17.99 -20.47
N ASN A 308 1.88 -17.73 -20.91
CA ASN A 308 3.06 -18.36 -20.33
C ASN A 308 3.50 -17.69 -19.02
N LEU A 309 2.92 -18.14 -17.91
CA LEU A 309 3.32 -17.73 -16.55
C LEU A 309 4.74 -18.14 -16.17
N SER A 310 5.35 -19.08 -16.90
CA SER A 310 6.73 -19.51 -16.65
C SER A 310 7.77 -18.55 -17.26
N TYR A 311 7.35 -17.61 -18.12
CA TYR A 311 8.26 -16.61 -18.68
C TYR A 311 8.64 -15.57 -17.62
N MET A 312 9.94 -15.48 -17.30
CA MET A 312 10.44 -14.68 -16.19
C MET A 312 9.67 -14.97 -14.90
N SER A 313 9.50 -16.27 -14.58
CA SER A 313 8.80 -16.74 -13.38
C SER A 313 9.43 -16.29 -12.06
N ASP A 314 10.56 -15.59 -12.12
CA ASP A 314 11.23 -15.00 -10.98
C ASP A 314 10.77 -13.57 -10.68
N VAL A 315 9.90 -12.95 -11.48
CA VAL A 315 9.44 -11.58 -11.18
C VAL A 315 8.19 -11.60 -10.32
N ILE A 316 7.29 -12.55 -10.60
CA ILE A 316 5.94 -12.61 -10.03
C ILE A 316 5.76 -13.97 -9.38
N PHE A 317 5.30 -13.96 -8.12
CA PHE A 317 4.98 -15.19 -7.40
C PHE A 317 3.79 -15.93 -8.04
N PRO A 318 3.78 -17.27 -7.97
CA PRO A 318 2.67 -18.04 -8.51
C PRO A 318 1.39 -17.77 -7.71
N SER A 319 0.25 -18.15 -8.29
CA SER A 319 -1.05 -17.94 -7.64
C SER A 319 -1.16 -18.62 -6.29
N ASN A 320 -1.84 -17.94 -5.36
CA ASN A 320 -2.05 -18.35 -3.97
C ASN A 320 -0.76 -18.44 -3.13
N TYR A 321 0.34 -17.84 -3.57
CA TYR A 321 1.59 -17.85 -2.81
C TYR A 321 1.70 -16.71 -1.80
N LEU A 322 1.13 -15.54 -2.13
CA LEU A 322 1.10 -14.35 -1.25
C LEU A 322 -0.32 -14.05 -0.71
N THR A 323 -1.30 -14.90 -1.02
CA THR A 323 -2.70 -14.69 -0.70
C THR A 323 -3.38 -15.98 -0.27
N SER A 324 -4.10 -15.91 0.85
CA SER A 324 -5.05 -16.92 1.31
C SER A 324 -6.37 -16.22 1.62
N THR A 325 -7.31 -16.26 0.67
CA THR A 325 -8.63 -15.65 0.86
C THR A 325 -9.48 -16.53 1.77
N VAL A 326 -9.97 -15.93 2.85
CA VAL A 326 -10.81 -16.57 3.86
C VAL A 326 -12.22 -16.01 3.72
N SER A 327 -13.19 -16.90 3.49
CA SER A 327 -14.60 -16.53 3.52
C SER A 327 -15.06 -16.32 4.94
N VAL A 328 -15.61 -15.13 5.21
CA VAL A 328 -16.06 -14.73 6.56
C VAL A 328 -17.59 -14.60 6.63
N SER A 329 -18.16 -15.06 7.75
CA SER A 329 -19.52 -14.71 8.16
C SER A 329 -19.47 -13.70 9.31
N LEU A 330 -20.42 -12.77 9.31
CA LEU A 330 -20.52 -11.72 10.30
C LEU A 330 -21.84 -11.82 11.04
N ASP A 331 -21.81 -11.60 12.34
CA ASP A 331 -22.98 -11.44 13.18
C ASP A 331 -23.61 -10.05 13.02
N SER A 332 -24.80 -9.87 13.60
CA SER A 332 -25.57 -8.62 13.51
C SER A 332 -24.88 -7.40 14.12
N ASP A 333 -23.93 -7.62 15.04
CA ASP A 333 -23.12 -6.58 15.69
C ASP A 333 -21.77 -6.35 14.98
N GLY A 334 -21.51 -7.07 13.89
CA GLY A 334 -20.27 -6.99 13.12
C GLY A 334 -19.13 -7.83 13.66
N SER A 335 -19.34 -8.69 14.67
CA SER A 335 -18.34 -9.69 15.05
C SER A 335 -18.17 -10.75 13.97
N VAL A 336 -16.97 -11.32 13.88
CA VAL A 336 -16.66 -12.40 12.94
C VAL A 336 -17.09 -13.72 13.57
N ASP A 337 -18.11 -14.35 12.98
CA ASP A 337 -18.66 -15.64 13.42
C ASP A 337 -17.81 -16.81 12.89
N THR A 338 -17.49 -16.80 11.59
CA THR A 338 -16.59 -17.80 10.97
C THR A 338 -15.42 -17.14 10.24
N GLY A 339 -14.28 -17.84 10.23
CA GLY A 339 -13.04 -17.39 9.56
C GLY A 339 -12.04 -16.66 10.48
N CYS A 340 -12.36 -16.49 11.76
CA CYS A 340 -11.43 -15.91 12.73
C CYS A 340 -10.32 -16.91 13.12
N PHE A 341 -9.06 -16.46 13.17
CA PHE A 341 -7.93 -17.32 13.56
C PHE A 341 -7.69 -17.39 15.07
N TYR A 342 -8.42 -16.61 15.87
CA TYR A 342 -8.31 -16.69 17.32
C TYR A 342 -8.82 -18.05 17.82
N ASP A 343 -7.91 -18.81 18.44
CA ASP A 343 -8.19 -20.06 19.14
C ASP A 343 -7.76 -19.91 20.61
N PRO A 344 -8.68 -19.95 21.60
CA PRO A 344 -8.35 -19.77 23.01
C PRO A 344 -7.39 -20.83 23.57
N ASP A 345 -7.29 -22.00 22.94
CA ASP A 345 -6.41 -23.09 23.37
C ASP A 345 -5.01 -23.02 22.71
N ALA A 346 -4.83 -22.13 21.72
CA ALA A 346 -3.56 -21.96 21.05
C ALA A 346 -2.57 -21.15 21.89
N THR A 347 -1.34 -21.65 21.93
CA THR A 347 -0.19 -21.05 22.61
C THR A 347 0.94 -20.71 21.65
N THR A 348 0.95 -21.32 20.46
CA THR A 348 1.95 -21.12 19.41
C THR A 348 1.33 -20.65 18.09
N VAL A 349 2.11 -19.95 17.28
CA VAL A 349 1.67 -19.44 15.96
C VAL A 349 1.17 -20.55 15.04
N SER A 350 1.81 -21.72 15.07
CA SER A 350 1.43 -22.87 14.25
C SER A 350 0.02 -23.40 14.52
N GLN A 351 -0.53 -23.19 15.73
CA GLN A 351 -1.89 -23.62 16.11
C GLN A 351 -2.95 -22.64 15.56
N ALA A 352 -2.62 -21.35 15.48
CA ALA A 352 -3.48 -20.29 14.95
C ALA A 352 -2.82 -19.61 13.74
N ASN A 353 -2.54 -20.40 12.69
CA ASN A 353 -1.72 -19.96 11.56
C ASN A 353 -2.52 -19.09 10.57
N ASN A 354 -2.40 -17.76 10.69
CA ASN A 354 -3.02 -16.78 9.81
C ASN A 354 -2.10 -16.28 8.67
N SER A 355 -1.11 -17.08 8.26
CA SER A 355 -0.17 -16.72 7.19
C SER A 355 -0.90 -16.35 5.89
N TRP A 356 -0.63 -15.16 5.37
CA TRP A 356 -1.20 -14.57 4.15
C TRP A 356 -2.73 -14.47 4.15
N ALA A 357 -3.39 -14.47 5.32
CA ALA A 357 -4.84 -14.47 5.38
C ALA A 357 -5.45 -13.10 5.05
N LEU A 358 -6.44 -13.09 4.15
CA LEU A 358 -7.23 -11.91 3.77
C LEU A 358 -8.72 -12.24 3.87
N SER A 359 -9.56 -11.27 4.23
CA SER A 359 -11.01 -11.43 4.11
C SER A 359 -11.44 -11.38 2.63
N ASP A 360 -12.54 -12.03 2.30
CA ASP A 360 -13.14 -11.97 0.96
C ASP A 360 -13.90 -10.66 0.70
N TYR A 361 -14.44 -10.01 1.74
CA TYR A 361 -15.08 -8.69 1.63
C TYR A 361 -15.16 -7.92 2.96
N ILE A 362 -15.64 -6.69 2.89
CA ILE A 362 -16.18 -5.88 3.99
C ILE A 362 -17.61 -5.49 3.58
N PRO A 363 -18.67 -5.84 4.34
CA PRO A 363 -20.04 -5.53 3.95
C PRO A 363 -20.30 -4.02 3.96
N ILE A 364 -21.18 -3.55 3.06
CA ILE A 364 -21.76 -2.21 3.11
C ILE A 364 -23.20 -2.29 3.65
N PRO A 365 -23.44 -1.89 4.92
CA PRO A 365 -24.78 -1.85 5.48
C PRO A 365 -25.71 -0.93 4.67
N GLN A 366 -26.92 -1.43 4.40
CA GLN A 366 -27.94 -0.69 3.65
C GLN A 366 -28.84 0.14 4.59
N GLY A 367 -29.30 1.30 4.12
CA GLY A 367 -30.27 2.13 4.83
C GLY A 367 -29.73 2.96 6.01
N LEU A 368 -28.41 3.00 6.20
CA LEU A 368 -27.75 3.84 7.19
C LEU A 368 -27.32 5.19 6.59
N SER A 369 -27.06 6.18 7.46
CA SER A 369 -26.40 7.43 7.06
C SER A 369 -24.94 7.16 6.69
N GLN A 370 -24.32 8.01 5.86
CA GLN A 370 -22.91 7.88 5.46
C GLN A 370 -21.98 7.64 6.66
N ASN A 371 -22.05 8.49 7.69
CA ASN A 371 -21.20 8.35 8.88
C ASN A 371 -21.46 7.04 9.64
N SER A 372 -22.73 6.61 9.73
CA SER A 372 -23.08 5.35 10.37
C SER A 372 -22.61 4.13 9.57
N THR A 373 -22.66 4.21 8.24
CA THR A 373 -22.12 3.17 7.35
C THR A 373 -20.62 3.06 7.52
N ILE A 374 -19.87 4.17 7.50
CA ILE A 374 -18.41 4.12 7.66
C ILE A 374 -18.03 3.60 9.04
N ALA A 375 -18.73 4.03 10.11
CA ALA A 375 -18.50 3.52 11.45
C ALA A 375 -18.70 2.00 11.55
N ALA A 376 -19.78 1.47 10.94
CA ALA A 376 -20.04 0.03 10.92
C ALA A 376 -18.99 -0.75 10.11
N MET A 377 -18.57 -0.23 8.95
CA MET A 377 -17.51 -0.83 8.15
C MET A 377 -16.15 -0.79 8.87
N SER A 378 -15.85 0.30 9.56
CA SER A 378 -14.63 0.45 10.37
C SER A 378 -14.59 -0.54 11.53
N LEU A 379 -15.74 -0.79 12.17
CA LEU A 379 -15.87 -1.83 13.19
C LEU A 379 -15.57 -3.22 12.62
N VAL A 380 -16.13 -3.55 11.45
CA VAL A 380 -15.86 -4.83 10.80
C VAL A 380 -14.38 -4.96 10.41
N ALA A 381 -13.77 -3.92 9.83
CA ALA A 381 -12.35 -3.93 9.50
C ALA A 381 -11.48 -4.17 10.74
N SER A 382 -11.77 -3.48 11.85
CA SER A 382 -11.07 -3.69 13.13
C SER A 382 -11.25 -5.12 13.65
N ASN A 383 -12.46 -5.69 13.59
CA ASN A 383 -12.74 -7.05 14.02
C ASN A 383 -12.02 -8.10 13.14
N LEU A 384 -11.99 -7.89 11.82
CA LEU A 384 -11.23 -8.75 10.89
C LEU A 384 -9.73 -8.71 11.21
N THR A 385 -9.18 -7.52 11.46
CA THR A 385 -7.78 -7.37 11.88
C THR A 385 -7.49 -8.04 13.23
N ALA A 386 -8.40 -7.92 14.21
CA ALA A 386 -8.31 -8.62 15.49
C ALA A 386 -8.34 -10.15 15.33
N CYS A 387 -9.05 -10.63 14.31
CA CYS A 387 -9.11 -12.04 13.90
C CYS A 387 -7.88 -12.53 13.11
N GLY A 388 -6.86 -11.70 12.91
CA GLY A 388 -5.67 -12.05 12.16
C GLY A 388 -5.83 -11.97 10.63
N LEU A 389 -6.87 -11.30 10.13
CA LEU A 389 -7.15 -11.14 8.70
C LEU A 389 -6.73 -9.75 8.22
N THR A 390 -6.24 -9.66 6.98
CA THR A 390 -6.19 -8.39 6.23
C THR A 390 -7.60 -8.08 5.68
N PRO A 391 -8.26 -6.97 6.08
CA PRO A 391 -9.57 -6.61 5.56
C PRO A 391 -9.48 -6.18 4.08
N THR A 392 -10.39 -6.69 3.25
CA THR A 392 -10.41 -6.40 1.80
C THR A 392 -11.63 -5.57 1.39
N LEU A 393 -11.38 -4.35 0.92
CA LEU A 393 -12.40 -3.47 0.36
C LEU A 393 -12.59 -3.75 -1.15
N ASN A 394 -13.76 -4.27 -1.50
CA ASN A 394 -14.12 -4.68 -2.87
C ASN A 394 -15.29 -3.89 -3.48
N ASP A 395 -15.74 -2.83 -2.81
CA ASP A 395 -16.89 -2.03 -3.23
C ASP A 395 -16.55 -0.53 -3.33
N THR A 396 -17.22 0.16 -4.25
CA THR A 396 -17.16 1.62 -4.36
C THR A 396 -17.93 2.25 -3.21
N LEU A 397 -17.31 3.18 -2.46
CA LEU A 397 -17.93 3.78 -1.29
C LEU A 397 -18.78 4.99 -1.70
N PHE A 398 -20.08 4.98 -1.36
CA PHE A 398 -21.00 6.10 -1.59
C PHE A 398 -21.06 6.60 -3.05
N ASN A 399 -20.85 5.69 -4.02
CA ASN A 399 -20.74 6.00 -5.45
C ASN A 399 -19.67 7.06 -5.75
N LYS A 400 -18.59 7.07 -4.97
CA LYS A 400 -17.44 7.94 -5.17
C LYS A 400 -16.15 7.14 -5.12
N THR A 401 -15.28 7.40 -6.07
CA THR A 401 -13.93 6.84 -6.14
C THR A 401 -12.96 7.66 -5.28
N ALA A 402 -11.83 7.07 -4.91
CA ALA A 402 -10.89 7.69 -3.97
C ALA A 402 -10.16 8.94 -4.52
N ASP A 403 -10.23 9.23 -5.82
CA ASP A 403 -9.78 10.53 -6.37
C ASP A 403 -10.78 11.66 -6.08
N THR A 404 -12.07 11.35 -5.99
CA THR A 404 -13.14 12.33 -5.76
C THR A 404 -13.41 12.56 -4.28
N ASP A 405 -13.37 11.49 -3.48
CA ASP A 405 -13.65 11.52 -2.04
C ASP A 405 -12.81 10.46 -1.31
N PRO A 406 -11.57 10.79 -0.91
CA PRO A 406 -10.65 9.84 -0.28
C PRO A 406 -10.93 9.59 1.21
N GLU A 407 -11.78 10.39 1.86
CA GLU A 407 -11.98 10.34 3.32
C GLU A 407 -12.56 8.99 3.79
N PRO A 408 -13.64 8.42 3.19
CA PRO A 408 -14.13 7.10 3.57
C PRO A 408 -13.08 5.99 3.41
N TYR A 409 -12.27 6.04 2.34
CA TYR A 409 -11.19 5.08 2.11
C TYR A 409 -10.08 5.20 3.16
N THR A 410 -9.81 6.42 3.63
CA THR A 410 -8.83 6.70 4.68
C THR A 410 -9.30 6.12 6.02
N GLU A 411 -10.56 6.34 6.38
CA GLU A 411 -11.15 5.80 7.61
C GLU A 411 -11.11 4.26 7.64
N ILE A 412 -11.47 3.60 6.53
CA ILE A 412 -11.39 2.13 6.43
C ILE A 412 -9.95 1.64 6.53
N SER A 413 -9.00 2.27 5.83
CA SER A 413 -7.58 1.91 5.91
C SER A 413 -7.04 2.04 7.35
N LEU A 414 -7.34 3.16 8.03
CA LEU A 414 -6.93 3.41 9.42
C LEU A 414 -7.60 2.47 10.41
N SER A 415 -8.86 2.07 10.18
CA SER A 415 -9.58 1.11 11.03
C SER A 415 -8.99 -0.30 11.00
N SER A 416 -8.14 -0.60 10.01
CA SER A 416 -7.33 -1.82 9.96
C SER A 416 -6.07 -1.73 10.85
N SER A 417 -5.88 -0.61 11.57
CA SER A 417 -4.92 -0.51 12.69
C SER A 417 -5.36 -1.46 13.80
N TRP A 418 -4.41 -2.25 14.27
CA TRP A 418 -4.66 -3.23 15.33
C TRP A 418 -4.23 -2.75 16.71
N ALA A 419 -3.40 -1.70 16.74
CA ALA A 419 -2.81 -1.17 17.95
C ALA A 419 -3.67 -0.05 18.54
N TRP A 420 -3.75 1.11 17.89
CA TRP A 420 -4.21 2.34 18.52
C TRP A 420 -5.72 2.54 18.41
N SER A 421 -6.33 3.09 19.48
CA SER A 421 -7.70 3.59 19.40
C SER A 421 -7.80 4.75 18.40
N ILE A 422 -8.98 4.99 17.83
CA ILE A 422 -9.22 6.15 16.94
C ILE A 422 -8.77 7.46 17.61
N GLY A 423 -7.96 8.24 16.88
CA GLY A 423 -7.37 9.50 17.37
C GLY A 423 -6.20 9.32 18.36
N GLN A 424 -5.70 8.09 18.53
CA GLN A 424 -4.45 7.80 19.23
C GLN A 424 -3.33 7.49 18.23
N PRO A 425 -2.04 7.65 18.61
CA PRO A 425 -1.57 8.20 19.88
C PRO A 425 -1.90 9.70 20.03
N ALA A 426 -2.59 10.07 21.11
CA ALA A 426 -3.12 11.43 21.26
C ALA A 426 -2.01 12.49 21.28
N ASN A 427 -2.24 13.59 20.57
CA ASN A 427 -1.37 14.78 20.47
C ASN A 427 -0.01 14.50 19.79
N ALA A 428 0.00 13.81 18.65
CA ALA A 428 1.20 13.74 17.80
C ALA A 428 1.59 15.11 17.18
N ASP A 429 0.68 16.10 17.23
CA ASP A 429 0.80 17.46 16.68
C ASP A 429 0.99 18.57 17.78
N SER A 430 1.68 18.32 18.90
CA SER A 430 1.38 19.05 20.15
C SER A 430 1.40 20.61 20.12
N SER A 431 0.29 21.18 20.61
CA SER A 431 0.27 22.48 21.31
C SER A 431 -0.67 22.52 22.53
N SER A 432 -1.32 21.41 22.90
CA SER A 432 -2.44 21.44 23.86
C SER A 432 -2.51 20.30 24.90
N ALA A 433 -1.41 19.60 25.21
CA ALA A 433 -1.43 18.52 26.21
C ALA A 433 -1.32 19.03 27.67
N SER A 434 -1.97 18.32 28.61
CA SER A 434 -1.94 18.58 30.07
C SER A 434 -0.71 18.01 30.79
N PHE A 435 0.20 17.35 30.06
CA PHE A 435 1.48 16.79 30.52
C PHE A 435 2.51 16.91 29.38
N SER A 436 3.81 16.72 29.70
CA SER A 436 4.92 16.84 28.73
C SER A 436 4.63 16.02 27.47
N ALA A 437 4.97 16.58 26.31
CA ALA A 437 4.73 15.93 25.02
C ALA A 437 5.49 14.59 24.87
N THR A 438 6.57 14.42 25.63
CA THR A 438 7.42 13.23 25.64
C THR A 438 7.07 12.22 26.75
N ASP A 439 6.48 12.62 27.88
CA ASP A 439 6.22 11.70 29.02
C ASP A 439 4.96 10.84 28.79
N ARG A 440 4.97 10.00 27.75
CA ARG A 440 3.83 9.17 27.33
C ARG A 440 4.21 7.72 27.07
N CYS A 441 3.37 6.84 27.59
CA CYS A 441 3.53 5.40 27.54
C CYS A 441 2.22 4.76 27.09
N ALA A 442 2.32 3.66 26.36
CA ALA A 442 1.16 2.96 25.81
C ALA A 442 0.53 2.04 26.85
N VAL A 443 -0.80 2.04 26.89
CA VAL A 443 -1.59 1.04 27.61
C VAL A 443 -2.57 0.39 26.67
N ILE A 444 -2.83 -0.90 26.90
CA ILE A 444 -4.02 -1.57 26.36
C ILE A 444 -5.24 -1.19 27.22
N ASP A 445 -6.34 -0.79 26.58
CA ASP A 445 -7.58 -0.34 27.25
C ASP A 445 -8.70 -1.37 27.09
N LEU A 446 -9.09 -1.99 28.19
CA LEU A 446 -10.15 -3.00 28.23
C LEU A 446 -11.54 -2.43 27.92
N THR A 447 -11.73 -1.11 28.03
CA THR A 447 -13.01 -0.45 27.69
C THR A 447 -13.22 -0.28 26.19
N ASN A 448 -12.17 -0.49 25.39
CA ASN A 448 -12.17 -0.27 23.95
C ASN A 448 -11.62 -1.49 23.19
N SER A 449 -12.09 -2.68 23.53
CA SER A 449 -11.75 -3.94 22.84
C SER A 449 -10.24 -4.24 22.76
N GLY A 450 -9.45 -3.76 23.72
CA GLY A 450 -8.00 -3.97 23.72
C GLY A 450 -7.21 -3.06 22.79
N HIS A 451 -7.81 -1.97 22.30
CA HIS A 451 -7.06 -0.92 21.60
C HIS A 451 -6.22 -0.08 22.56
N TRP A 452 -5.15 0.48 22.04
CA TRP A 452 -4.12 1.15 22.80
C TRP A 452 -4.41 2.63 22.96
N ARG A 453 -3.89 3.21 24.04
CA ARG A 453 -3.97 4.63 24.34
C ARG A 453 -2.68 5.14 24.96
N ALA A 454 -2.34 6.39 24.66
CA ALA A 454 -1.24 7.08 25.29
C ALA A 454 -1.69 7.64 26.65
N ILE A 455 -0.94 7.35 27.72
CA ILE A 455 -1.14 7.96 29.05
C ILE A 455 0.22 8.38 29.65
N ASN A 456 0.18 9.18 30.70
CA ASN A 456 1.40 9.61 31.41
C ASN A 456 2.15 8.42 32.04
N CYS A 457 3.46 8.30 31.80
CA CYS A 457 4.29 7.16 32.23
C CYS A 457 4.44 7.02 33.76
N SER A 458 4.21 8.10 34.52
CA SER A 458 4.27 8.11 35.98
C SER A 458 3.04 7.49 36.64
N GLN A 459 2.02 7.10 35.86
CA GLN A 459 0.85 6.40 36.37
C GLN A 459 1.19 4.99 36.85
N VAL A 460 0.39 4.45 37.76
CA VAL A 460 0.62 3.10 38.30
C VAL A 460 -0.38 2.12 37.69
N ARG A 461 0.09 1.10 36.97
CA ARG A 461 -0.73 0.06 36.31
C ARG A 461 -0.05 -1.30 36.40
N TYR A 462 -0.83 -2.36 36.24
CA TYR A 462 -0.27 -3.69 35.98
C TYR A 462 0.47 -3.70 34.63
N ALA A 463 1.51 -4.52 34.52
CA ALA A 463 2.28 -4.69 33.29
C ALA A 463 1.89 -5.98 32.56
N ALA A 464 1.82 -5.93 31.24
CA ALA A 464 1.64 -7.11 30.39
C ALA A 464 2.99 -7.81 30.18
N CYS A 465 3.14 -9.01 30.73
CA CYS A 465 4.35 -9.79 30.67
C CYS A 465 4.17 -10.97 29.70
N ARG A 466 4.99 -11.07 28.66
CA ARG A 466 4.98 -12.22 27.75
C ARG A 466 5.72 -13.40 28.41
N VAL A 467 5.17 -14.61 28.30
CA VAL A 467 5.76 -15.82 28.89
C VAL A 467 6.76 -16.45 27.92
N GLY A 468 8.05 -16.40 28.27
CA GLY A 468 9.14 -16.74 27.35
C GLY A 468 9.02 -15.97 26.04
N ASN A 469 9.13 -16.66 24.91
CA ASN A 469 8.92 -16.07 23.60
C ASN A 469 7.54 -16.36 22.99
N ASN A 470 6.62 -17.00 23.73
CA ASN A 470 5.34 -17.44 23.18
C ASN A 470 4.44 -16.23 22.84
N PRO A 471 4.07 -16.00 21.56
CA PRO A 471 3.30 -14.83 21.14
C PRO A 471 1.92 -14.69 21.78
N PHE A 472 1.31 -15.82 22.16
CA PHE A 472 -0.09 -15.90 22.62
C PHE A 472 -0.24 -16.11 24.13
N THR A 473 0.88 -16.21 24.87
CA THR A 473 0.84 -16.51 26.31
C THR A 473 1.33 -15.32 27.13
N TRP A 474 0.44 -14.84 27.99
CA TRP A 474 0.62 -13.61 28.76
C TRP A 474 0.40 -13.84 30.27
N GLN A 475 1.05 -12.99 31.05
CA GLN A 475 0.88 -12.90 32.50
C GLN A 475 0.84 -11.43 32.93
N LEU A 476 0.11 -11.12 34.01
CA LEU A 476 0.20 -9.80 34.66
C LEU A 476 1.33 -9.74 35.69
N SER A 477 1.91 -8.56 35.86
CA SER A 477 2.73 -8.25 37.03
C SER A 477 1.98 -8.56 38.34
N PRO A 478 2.68 -8.95 39.43
CA PRO A 478 2.01 -9.29 40.69
C PRO A 478 1.41 -8.08 41.40
N ALA A 479 1.89 -6.88 41.09
CA ALA A 479 1.42 -5.61 41.62
C ALA A 479 1.45 -4.56 40.49
N PRO A 480 0.76 -3.43 40.65
CA PRO A 480 0.84 -2.34 39.70
C PRO A 480 2.09 -1.47 39.96
N TYR A 481 2.71 -0.98 38.90
CA TYR A 481 3.97 -0.23 38.91
C TYR A 481 3.90 1.02 38.02
N THR A 482 4.83 1.96 38.21
CA THR A 482 5.11 2.97 37.19
C THR A 482 5.68 2.30 35.94
N PHE A 483 5.67 2.97 34.77
CA PHE A 483 6.21 2.36 33.56
C PHE A 483 7.69 1.92 33.72
N ARG A 484 8.51 2.76 34.37
CA ARG A 484 9.93 2.47 34.62
C ARG A 484 10.10 1.28 35.56
N ASP A 485 9.39 1.28 36.69
CA ASP A 485 9.46 0.18 37.65
C ASP A 485 8.91 -1.14 37.07
N ALA A 486 7.91 -1.05 36.19
CA ALA A 486 7.35 -2.20 35.48
C ALA A 486 8.40 -2.86 34.57
N TYR A 487 9.19 -2.06 33.86
CA TYR A 487 10.28 -2.55 33.02
C TYR A 487 11.39 -3.21 33.85
N ASP A 488 11.85 -2.55 34.91
CA ASP A 488 13.00 -3.04 35.68
C ASP A 488 12.67 -4.26 36.54
N HIS A 489 11.47 -4.33 37.12
CA HIS A 489 11.13 -5.33 38.16
C HIS A 489 9.68 -5.82 38.12
N GLY A 490 8.87 -5.41 37.13
CA GLY A 490 7.43 -5.66 37.13
C GLY A 490 7.04 -7.11 36.83
N CYS A 491 7.82 -7.80 36.00
CA CYS A 491 7.42 -9.10 35.45
C CYS A 491 7.93 -10.30 36.27
N PRO A 492 7.09 -11.34 36.49
CA PRO A 492 7.49 -12.59 37.14
C PRO A 492 8.63 -13.34 36.45
N GLU A 493 9.20 -14.33 37.14
CA GLU A 493 10.21 -15.23 36.56
C GLU A 493 9.72 -15.90 35.27
N ASN A 494 10.63 -16.07 34.29
CA ASN A 494 10.35 -16.59 32.94
C ASN A 494 9.38 -15.74 32.10
N THR A 495 9.15 -14.48 32.48
CA THR A 495 8.35 -13.53 31.71
C THR A 495 9.10 -12.22 31.51
N SER A 496 8.75 -11.45 30.48
CA SER A 496 9.35 -10.15 30.20
C SER A 496 8.26 -9.11 29.90
N PHE A 497 8.50 -7.85 30.30
CA PHE A 497 7.59 -6.76 29.97
C PHE A 497 7.59 -6.58 28.45
N ALA A 498 6.42 -6.66 27.83
CA ALA A 498 6.32 -6.82 26.39
C ALA A 498 5.08 -6.14 25.81
N ILE A 499 4.93 -6.26 24.50
CA ILE A 499 3.87 -5.68 23.69
C ILE A 499 3.41 -6.69 22.63
N PRO A 500 2.11 -6.83 22.34
CA PRO A 500 1.67 -7.64 21.21
C PRO A 500 2.15 -7.00 19.90
N ARG A 501 2.52 -7.82 18.92
CA ARG A 501 3.18 -7.38 17.68
C ARG A 501 2.34 -7.55 16.40
N THR A 502 1.16 -8.15 16.53
CA THR A 502 0.18 -8.32 15.47
C THR A 502 -1.22 -8.13 16.04
N GLY A 503 -2.23 -7.95 15.19
CA GLY A 503 -3.62 -7.87 15.64
C GLY A 503 -4.08 -9.13 16.37
N LEU A 504 -3.64 -10.31 15.91
CA LEU A 504 -3.95 -11.57 16.58
C LEU A 504 -3.27 -11.66 17.96
N GLU A 505 -1.98 -11.31 18.07
CA GLU A 505 -1.31 -11.22 19.39
C GLU A 505 -2.03 -10.26 20.34
N ASN A 506 -2.53 -9.12 19.83
CA ASN A 506 -3.28 -8.14 20.64
C ASN A 506 -4.59 -8.72 21.18
N THR A 507 -5.30 -9.50 20.35
CA THR A 507 -6.50 -10.23 20.76
C THR A 507 -6.20 -11.24 21.85
N TYR A 508 -5.11 -12.02 21.74
CA TYR A 508 -4.72 -12.95 22.81
C TYR A 508 -4.44 -12.26 24.14
N LEU A 509 -3.71 -11.13 24.11
CA LEU A 509 -3.50 -10.34 25.33
C LEU A 509 -4.84 -9.81 25.88
N TYR A 510 -5.67 -9.20 25.05
CA TYR A 510 -6.97 -8.66 25.47
C TYR A 510 -7.86 -9.73 26.12
N GLN A 511 -8.00 -10.90 25.48
CA GLN A 511 -8.79 -12.00 26.00
C GLN A 511 -8.23 -12.54 27.33
N TYR A 512 -6.91 -12.67 27.43
CA TYR A 512 -6.26 -13.01 28.70
C TYR A 512 -6.60 -11.99 29.81
N LEU A 513 -6.53 -10.69 29.51
CA LEU A 513 -6.83 -9.64 30.49
C LEU A 513 -8.29 -9.67 30.95
N LEU A 514 -9.24 -10.02 30.08
CA LEU A 514 -10.65 -10.20 30.45
C LEU A 514 -10.85 -11.35 31.45
N THR A 515 -9.97 -12.36 31.46
CA THR A 515 -10.05 -13.45 32.46
C THR A 515 -9.62 -13.00 33.87
N ARG A 516 -8.87 -11.90 33.99
CA ARG A 516 -8.30 -11.39 35.24
C ARG A 516 -9.26 -10.49 36.03
N THR A 517 -10.48 -10.99 36.22
CA THR A 517 -11.56 -10.32 36.96
C THR A 517 -11.25 -10.08 38.45
N ASP A 518 -10.20 -10.70 38.97
CA ASP A 518 -9.69 -10.50 40.32
C ASP A 518 -9.06 -9.12 40.53
N VAL A 519 -8.49 -8.53 39.47
CA VAL A 519 -7.75 -7.26 39.52
C VAL A 519 -8.21 -6.24 38.49
N LEU A 520 -8.78 -6.69 37.36
CA LEU A 520 -9.27 -5.85 36.27
C LEU A 520 -10.79 -5.93 36.16
N ASP A 521 -11.39 -4.84 35.70
CA ASP A 521 -12.84 -4.73 35.45
C ASP A 521 -13.08 -3.75 34.29
N PRO A 522 -13.50 -4.22 33.10
CA PRO A 522 -13.74 -3.37 31.93
C PRO A 522 -14.89 -2.37 32.14
N THR A 523 -15.75 -2.56 33.13
CA THR A 523 -16.88 -1.67 33.44
C THR A 523 -16.54 -0.65 34.53
N SER A 524 -15.36 -0.75 35.13
CA SER A 524 -14.93 0.13 36.21
C SER A 524 -14.68 1.55 35.72
N ALA A 525 -15.18 2.53 36.48
CA ALA A 525 -14.86 3.94 36.25
C ALA A 525 -13.40 4.31 36.60
N PHE A 526 -12.69 3.43 37.31
CA PHE A 526 -11.30 3.65 37.71
C PHE A 526 -10.32 3.18 36.63
N PRO A 527 -9.52 4.09 36.03
CA PRO A 527 -8.62 3.74 34.92
C PRO A 527 -7.49 2.75 35.25
N ASN A 528 -7.18 2.53 36.53
CA ASN A 528 -6.19 1.54 36.95
C ASN A 528 -6.73 0.09 36.96
N LYS A 529 -8.05 -0.09 36.81
CA LYS A 529 -8.70 -1.40 36.65
C LYS A 529 -9.06 -1.73 35.20
N THR A 530 -8.93 -0.75 34.29
CA THR A 530 -9.29 -0.91 32.87
C THR A 530 -8.10 -0.84 31.93
N LYS A 531 -6.89 -0.52 32.43
CA LYS A 531 -5.70 -0.27 31.61
C LYS A 531 -4.50 -1.02 32.13
N VAL A 532 -3.70 -1.58 31.21
CA VAL A 532 -2.50 -2.35 31.51
C VAL A 532 -1.35 -1.80 30.67
N TRP A 533 -0.15 -1.68 31.25
CA TRP A 533 1.04 -1.23 30.55
C TRP A 533 1.43 -2.18 29.42
N LEU A 534 1.87 -1.60 28.31
CA LEU A 534 2.56 -2.26 27.20
C LEU A 534 3.96 -1.68 27.11
N ASP A 535 4.98 -2.48 26.78
CA ASP A 535 6.37 -1.99 26.64
C ASP A 535 6.54 -1.09 25.41
N MET A 536 6.05 0.15 25.51
CA MET A 536 6.11 1.15 24.47
C MET A 536 5.95 2.56 25.02
N ASN A 537 6.80 3.48 24.59
CA ASN A 537 6.80 4.85 25.07
C ASN A 537 7.37 5.84 24.03
N CYS A 538 7.19 7.14 24.25
CA CYS A 538 7.85 8.19 23.48
C CYS A 538 8.61 9.20 24.39
N ILE A 539 9.28 8.68 25.43
CA ILE A 539 9.97 9.47 26.47
C ILE A 539 11.13 10.29 25.91
N ASP A 540 11.89 9.74 24.97
CA ASP A 540 13.06 10.39 24.39
C ASP A 540 12.69 11.54 23.44
N VAL A 541 11.93 11.22 22.39
CA VAL A 541 11.49 12.18 21.36
C VAL A 541 9.97 12.12 21.20
N GLU A 542 9.33 13.29 21.14
CA GLU A 542 7.89 13.40 20.92
C GLU A 542 7.48 12.65 19.65
N SER A 543 6.38 11.89 19.75
CA SER A 543 5.82 11.10 18.64
C SER A 543 6.74 10.00 18.08
N CYS A 544 7.92 9.78 18.67
CA CYS A 544 8.78 8.65 18.37
C CYS A 544 8.51 7.51 19.36
N TRP A 545 7.66 6.58 18.98
CA TRP A 545 7.27 5.47 19.83
C TRP A 545 8.25 4.31 19.71
N VAL A 546 8.88 3.94 20.83
CA VAL A 546 9.91 2.91 20.91
C VAL A 546 9.55 1.84 21.95
N THR A 547 10.08 0.63 21.75
CA THR A 547 9.99 -0.51 22.66
C THR A 547 11.36 -0.79 23.29
N GLY A 548 11.40 -1.53 24.40
CA GLY A 548 12.66 -1.85 25.09
C GLY A 548 12.97 -0.95 26.28
N GLY A 549 11.94 -0.39 26.92
CA GLY A 549 12.08 0.32 28.19
C GLY A 549 12.20 1.85 28.11
N PRO A 550 12.30 2.51 29.27
CA PRO A 550 12.18 3.97 29.40
C PRO A 550 13.41 4.76 28.96
N ASP A 551 14.56 4.09 28.86
CA ASP A 551 15.83 4.71 28.44
C ASP A 551 16.13 4.46 26.96
N GLN A 552 15.15 3.93 26.20
CA GLN A 552 15.38 3.65 24.80
C GLN A 552 15.37 4.93 23.97
N GLU A 553 16.42 5.10 23.17
CA GLU A 553 16.60 6.24 22.29
C GLU A 553 15.78 6.08 21.01
N CYS A 554 15.25 7.19 20.52
CA CYS A 554 14.53 7.23 19.26
C CYS A 554 15.51 6.96 18.09
N PRO A 555 15.33 5.89 17.30
CA PRO A 555 16.26 5.54 16.22
C PRO A 555 16.23 6.57 15.06
N TYR A 556 15.21 7.43 15.04
CA TYR A 556 15.02 8.49 14.06
C TYR A 556 15.42 9.86 14.57
N ALA A 557 15.83 9.97 15.84
CA ALA A 557 16.37 11.20 16.38
C ALA A 557 17.58 11.56 15.54
N SER A 558 17.52 12.73 14.90
CA SER A 558 18.64 13.17 14.10
C SER A 558 19.77 13.51 15.06
N ASP A 559 20.82 12.70 15.10
CA ASP A 559 22.05 13.07 15.77
C ASP A 559 22.49 14.43 15.18
N PRO A 560 22.59 15.50 15.99
CA PRO A 560 23.03 16.81 15.52
C PRO A 560 24.34 16.72 14.71
N GLN A 561 25.22 15.77 15.05
CA GLN A 561 26.48 15.54 14.34
C GLN A 561 26.29 14.94 12.95
N GLN A 562 25.27 14.11 12.73
CA GLN A 562 24.97 13.57 11.41
C GLN A 562 24.33 14.62 10.48
N LEU A 563 23.49 15.51 11.01
CA LEU A 563 22.95 16.64 10.23
C LEU A 563 24.06 17.59 9.78
N GLU A 564 25.01 17.90 10.66
CA GLU A 564 26.20 18.68 10.29
C GLU A 564 27.04 17.96 9.24
N ARG A 565 27.29 16.65 9.40
CA ARG A 565 28.09 15.86 8.44
C ARG A 565 27.44 15.80 7.06
N ARG A 566 26.11 15.64 6.97
CA ARG A 566 25.37 15.63 5.69
C ARG A 566 25.39 17.01 5.02
N THR A 567 25.22 18.06 5.80
CA THR A 567 25.29 19.45 5.31
C THR A 567 26.68 19.79 4.79
N VAL A 568 27.74 19.37 5.50
CA VAL A 568 29.14 19.53 5.07
C VAL A 568 29.41 18.74 3.78
N LEU A 569 28.87 17.52 3.66
CA LEU A 569 29.11 16.65 2.51
C LEU A 569 28.41 17.17 1.24
N VAL A 570 27.18 17.66 1.36
CA VAL A 570 26.46 18.31 0.24
C VAL A 570 27.16 19.61 -0.18
N ALA A 571 27.59 20.44 0.78
CA ALA A 571 28.34 21.65 0.48
C ALA A 571 29.69 21.36 -0.19
N ALA A 572 30.39 20.30 0.22
CA ALA A 572 31.65 19.87 -0.38
C ALA A 572 31.48 19.38 -1.82
N ILE A 573 30.47 18.56 -2.09
CA ILE A 573 30.17 18.07 -3.45
C ILE A 573 29.81 19.25 -4.37
N ALA A 574 28.96 20.17 -3.93
CA ALA A 574 28.62 21.37 -4.69
C ALA A 574 29.88 22.22 -4.99
N GLY A 575 30.76 22.39 -4.00
CA GLY A 575 32.03 23.09 -4.16
C GLY A 575 32.95 22.43 -5.21
N ILE A 576 33.06 21.10 -5.20
CA ILE A 576 33.85 20.34 -6.19
C ILE A 576 33.28 20.52 -7.59
N VAL A 577 31.95 20.41 -7.76
CA VAL A 577 31.29 20.59 -9.07
C VAL A 577 31.54 22.01 -9.61
N ILE A 578 31.39 23.04 -8.78
CA ILE A 578 31.67 24.42 -9.18
C ILE A 578 33.14 24.60 -9.57
N CYS A 579 34.08 24.00 -8.83
CA CYS A 579 35.51 24.04 -9.17
C CYS A 579 35.81 23.36 -10.51
N ILE A 580 35.18 22.22 -10.79
CA ILE A 580 35.33 21.51 -12.08
C ILE A 580 34.80 22.38 -13.22
N ILE A 581 33.61 22.98 -13.07
CA ILE A 581 33.02 23.87 -14.07
C ILE A 581 33.91 25.11 -14.29
N ALA A 582 34.43 25.70 -13.22
CA ALA A 582 35.36 26.83 -13.30
C ALA A 582 36.67 26.45 -14.00
N ALA A 583 37.25 25.28 -13.69
CA ALA A 583 38.44 24.79 -14.37
C ALA A 583 38.18 24.56 -15.85
N LEU A 584 37.08 23.88 -16.21
CA LEU A 584 36.70 23.63 -17.60
C LEU A 584 36.48 24.93 -18.37
N THR A 585 35.81 25.92 -17.79
CA THR A 585 35.61 27.23 -18.43
C THR A 585 36.92 27.99 -18.62
N LEU A 586 37.86 27.91 -17.68
CA LEU A 586 39.21 28.44 -17.84
C LEU A 586 40.00 27.72 -18.93
N PHE A 587 39.95 26.37 -18.98
CA PHE A 587 40.61 25.61 -20.04
C PHE A 587 40.04 25.92 -21.42
N VAL A 588 38.72 26.09 -21.55
CA VAL A 588 38.06 26.50 -22.80
C VAL A 588 38.51 27.91 -23.21
N LYS A 589 38.53 28.88 -22.29
CA LYS A 589 39.01 30.25 -22.60
C LYS A 589 40.50 30.27 -22.96
N CYS A 590 41.35 29.53 -22.25
CA CYS A 590 42.76 29.40 -22.57
C CYS A 590 42.98 28.75 -23.94
N ASN A 591 42.21 27.73 -24.29
CA ASN A 591 42.28 27.08 -25.60
C ASN A 591 41.76 27.98 -26.73
N ALA A 592 40.67 28.72 -26.51
CA ALA A 592 40.14 29.70 -27.45
C ALA A 592 41.13 30.85 -27.69
N ASN A 593 41.75 31.39 -26.63
CA ASN A 593 42.76 32.43 -26.73
C ASN A 593 44.02 31.92 -27.44
N ARG A 594 44.47 30.68 -27.15
CA ARG A 594 45.58 30.03 -27.86
C ARG A 594 45.27 29.83 -29.34
N ARG A 595 44.04 29.45 -29.71
CA ARG A 595 43.61 29.35 -31.12
C ARG A 595 43.58 30.72 -31.81
N ASN A 596 43.08 31.76 -31.15
CA ASN A 596 43.00 33.12 -31.73
C ASN A 596 44.39 33.77 -31.85
N SER A 597 45.29 33.57 -30.89
CA SER A 597 46.69 34.01 -30.96
C SER A 597 47.45 33.36 -32.14
N ARG A 598 47.19 32.07 -32.44
CA ARG A 598 47.73 31.41 -33.64
C ARG A 598 47.13 31.93 -34.95
N ARG A 599 45.89 32.45 -34.93
CA ARG A 599 45.22 33.02 -36.11
C ARG A 599 45.74 34.43 -36.43
N ASN A 600 45.98 35.26 -35.43
CA ASN A 600 46.52 36.62 -35.60
C ASN A 600 47.98 36.66 -36.04
N LYS A 601 48.76 35.61 -35.80
CA LYS A 601 50.14 35.49 -36.34
C LYS A 601 50.21 35.22 -37.86
N ARG A 602 49.09 34.93 -38.53
CA ARG A 602 49.04 34.66 -39.98
C ARG A 602 48.50 35.82 -40.83
N VAL A 603 48.08 36.95 -40.24
CA VAL A 603 47.40 38.05 -40.97
C VAL A 603 48.08 39.40 -40.72
N ILE A 604 49.38 39.50 -40.97
CA ILE A 604 50.05 40.79 -41.22
C ILE A 604 51.05 40.61 -42.37
N LYS A 605 50.55 40.72 -43.60
CA LYS A 605 51.28 41.18 -44.80
C LYS A 605 50.25 41.62 -45.83
N GLY A 606 50.22 42.92 -46.10
CA GLY A 606 49.35 43.52 -47.12
C GLY A 606 48.84 44.89 -46.68
N TRP A 607 49.71 45.89 -46.68
CA TRP A 607 49.30 47.30 -46.71
C TRP A 607 49.03 47.65 -48.18
N GLU A 608 47.83 48.13 -48.49
CA GLU A 608 47.53 48.83 -49.73
C GLU A 608 47.09 50.26 -49.38
N TYR A 609 47.75 51.20 -50.04
CA TYR A 609 47.69 52.64 -49.83
C TYR A 609 47.00 53.23 -51.07
N GLU A 610 45.81 53.82 -50.92
CA GLU A 610 45.18 54.66 -51.94
C GLU A 610 44.89 56.04 -51.34
N GLY A 611 45.42 57.07 -52.00
CA GLY A 611 45.38 58.47 -51.59
C GLY A 611 44.18 59.25 -52.14
N VAL A 612 44.07 60.49 -51.67
CA VAL A 612 43.21 61.56 -52.21
C VAL A 612 43.91 62.92 -51.93
N PRO A 613 43.62 64.02 -52.64
CA PRO A 613 44.55 64.60 -53.61
C PRO A 613 44.94 66.07 -53.34
N SER A 614 46.10 66.47 -53.86
CA SER A 614 46.38 67.82 -54.37
C SER A 614 47.67 67.81 -55.17
#